data_AF-A0A6V7JUA7-F1
#
_entry.id   AF-A0A6V7JUA7-F1
#
_cell.length_a   1.000
_cell.length_b   1.000
_cell.length_c   1.000
_cell.angle_alpha   90.00
_cell.angle_beta   90.00
_cell.angle_gamma   90.00
#
_symmetry.space_group_name_H-M   'P 1'
#
loop_
_entity.id
_entity.type
_entity.pdbx_description
1 polymer ?
#
loop_
_entity_poly.entity_id
_entity_poly.type
_entity_poly.pdbx_seq_one_letter_code
_entity_poly.pdbx_strand_id
1 'polypeptide(L)'
;MAGLKGILGVQELKNGEANLFRAIVAEFFAAMLLNFFGCGAVVTGNVVAIALAFGLVVAGGVQGIGHVSGGHINPAVTCGLLVIGK
;
A
#
# COMPACT_ATOMS: atom_id res chain seq x y z
N MET A 1 -1.43 19.89 24.17
CA MET A 1 -2.46 19.83 23.11
C MET A 1 -1.72 19.69 21.78
N ALA A 2 -1.65 18.50 21.21
CA ALA A 2 -0.91 18.29 19.96
C ALA A 2 -1.59 19.08 18.84
N GLY A 3 -0.88 20.04 18.23
CA GLY A 3 -1.42 20.80 17.12
C GLY A 3 -1.72 19.88 15.93
N LEU A 4 -2.75 20.22 15.14
CA LEU A 4 -3.19 19.45 13.97
C LEU A 4 -2.04 19.07 13.01
N LYS A 5 -1.01 19.91 12.91
CA LYS A 5 0.21 19.66 12.12
C LYS A 5 1.05 18.49 12.62
N GLY A 6 1.04 18.21 13.93
CA GLY A 6 1.71 17.06 14.54
C GLY A 6 0.90 15.77 14.38
N ILE A 7 -0.43 15.85 14.46
CA ILE A 7 -1.33 14.70 14.24
C ILE A 7 -1.30 14.24 12.78
N LEU A 8 -1.29 15.19 11.84
CA LEU A 8 -1.23 14.91 10.40
C LEU A 8 0.19 14.57 9.90
N GLY A 9 1.21 14.56 10.78
CA GLY A 9 2.58 14.24 10.39
C GLY A 9 3.16 15.17 9.32
N VAL A 10 2.64 16.41 9.17
CA VAL A 10 3.03 17.35 8.11
C VAL A 10 4.53 17.70 8.19
N GLN A 11 5.14 17.49 9.35
CA GLN A 11 6.56 17.67 9.56
C GLN A 11 7.40 16.54 8.92
N GLU A 12 6.86 15.34 8.77
CA GLU A 12 7.53 14.22 8.07
C GLU A 12 7.56 14.41 6.55
N LEU A 13 6.59 15.15 5.99
CA LEU A 13 6.63 15.56 4.58
C LEU A 13 7.74 16.57 4.27
N LYS A 14 8.22 17.30 5.28
CA LYS A 14 9.18 18.39 5.12
C LYS A 14 10.60 17.99 5.52
N ASN A 15 10.75 16.97 6.35
CA ASN A 15 12.04 16.38 6.71
C ASN A 15 12.46 15.36 5.64
N GLY A 16 13.53 15.65 4.90
CA GLY A 16 14.09 14.74 3.87
C GLY A 16 14.70 13.44 4.43
N GLU A 17 14.67 13.26 5.75
CA GLU A 17 15.11 12.05 6.48
C GLU A 17 14.02 10.96 6.53
N ALA A 18 12.74 11.31 6.32
CA ALA A 18 11.66 10.35 6.37
C ALA A 18 11.69 9.46 5.11
N ASN A 19 11.75 8.14 5.30
CA ASN A 19 11.56 7.14 4.24
C ASN A 19 10.16 7.22 3.55
N LEU A 20 9.36 8.24 3.87
CA LEU A 20 8.01 8.48 3.39
C LEU A 20 7.92 8.55 1.86
N PHE A 21 8.85 9.25 1.18
CA PHE A 21 8.81 9.30 -0.29
C PHE A 21 9.02 7.91 -0.90
N ARG A 22 9.93 7.11 -0.32
CA ARG A 22 10.17 5.72 -0.76
C ARG A 22 8.95 4.86 -0.47
N ALA A 23 8.30 5.04 0.68
CA ALA A 23 7.07 4.34 1.04
C ALA A 23 5.91 4.67 0.10
N ILE A 24 5.69 5.95 -0.22
CA ILE A 24 4.63 6.39 -1.15
C ILE A 24 4.85 5.80 -2.54
N VAL A 25 6.08 5.85 -3.06
CA VAL A 25 6.40 5.28 -4.37
C VAL A 25 6.21 3.76 -4.35
N ALA A 26 6.63 3.08 -3.29
CA ALA A 26 6.45 1.65 -3.13
C ALA A 26 4.95 1.26 -3.12
N GLU A 27 4.14 1.92 -2.29
CA GLU A 27 2.69 1.71 -2.19
C GLU A 27 1.98 2.00 -3.52
N PHE A 28 2.40 3.05 -4.24
CA PHE A 28 1.86 3.36 -5.57
C PHE A 28 2.11 2.23 -6.57
N PHE A 29 3.35 1.74 -6.67
CA PHE A 29 3.68 0.66 -7.60
C PHE A 29 3.00 -0.66 -7.22
N ALA A 30 2.95 -1.01 -5.94
CA ALA A 30 2.26 -2.22 -5.52
C ALA A 30 0.76 -2.18 -5.81
N ALA A 31 0.09 -1.04 -5.54
CA ALA A 31 -1.33 -0.88 -5.84
C ALA A 31 -1.59 -0.86 -7.37
N MET A 32 -0.70 -0.26 -8.15
CA MET A 32 -0.77 -0.29 -9.62
C MET A 32 -0.67 -1.72 -10.16
N LEU A 33 0.30 -2.51 -9.67
CA LEU A 33 0.46 -3.91 -10.09
C LEU A 33 -0.74 -4.77 -9.67
N LEU A 34 -1.27 -4.55 -8.47
CA LEU A 34 -2.48 -5.23 -7.99
C LEU A 34 -3.65 -5.01 -8.95
N ASN A 35 -3.87 -3.76 -9.37
CA ASN A 35 -4.96 -3.45 -10.29
C ASN A 35 -4.67 -3.97 -11.71
N PHE A 36 -3.43 -3.84 -12.20
CA PHE A 36 -3.05 -4.28 -13.54
C PHE A 36 -3.25 -5.79 -13.73
N PHE A 37 -2.67 -6.60 -12.85
CA PHE A 37 -2.79 -8.05 -12.93
C PHE A 37 -4.15 -8.56 -12.46
N GLY A 38 -4.71 -7.98 -11.40
CA GLY A 38 -6.01 -8.35 -10.87
C GLY A 38 -7.13 -8.12 -11.89
N CYS A 39 -7.25 -6.90 -12.42
CA CYS A 39 -8.24 -6.59 -13.46
C CYS A 39 -7.93 -7.32 -14.77
N GLY A 40 -6.65 -7.48 -15.14
CA GLY A 40 -6.26 -8.27 -16.30
C GLY A 40 -6.73 -9.73 -16.22
N ALA A 41 -6.65 -10.34 -15.02
CA ALA A 41 -7.12 -11.71 -14.80
C ALA A 41 -8.63 -11.87 -14.94
N VAL A 42 -9.42 -10.80 -14.76
CA VAL A 42 -10.89 -10.85 -14.92
C VAL A 42 -11.29 -11.27 -16.34
N VAL A 43 -10.48 -10.91 -17.35
CA VAL A 43 -10.72 -11.29 -18.76
C VAL A 43 -10.77 -12.81 -18.95
N THR A 44 -10.12 -13.58 -18.07
CA THR A 44 -10.11 -15.04 -18.16
C THR A 44 -11.45 -15.69 -17.82
N GLY A 45 -12.34 -14.99 -17.10
CA GLY A 45 -13.61 -15.55 -16.60
C GLY A 45 -13.46 -16.70 -15.59
N ASN A 46 -12.23 -17.04 -15.20
CA ASN A 46 -11.93 -18.14 -14.30
C ASN A 46 -11.71 -17.61 -12.88
N VAL A 47 -12.64 -17.92 -11.97
CA VAL A 47 -12.60 -17.46 -10.58
C VAL A 47 -11.32 -17.87 -9.85
N VAL A 48 -10.78 -19.06 -10.14
CA VAL A 48 -9.52 -19.52 -9.52
C VAL A 48 -8.34 -18.72 -10.03
N ALA A 49 -8.28 -18.44 -11.34
CA ALA A 49 -7.23 -17.60 -11.92
C ALA A 49 -7.29 -16.16 -11.38
N ILE A 50 -8.49 -15.60 -11.23
CA ILE A 50 -8.70 -14.28 -10.65
C ILE A 50 -8.24 -14.26 -9.19
N ALA A 51 -8.69 -15.21 -8.37
CA ALA A 51 -8.31 -15.29 -6.97
C ALA A 51 -6.80 -15.44 -6.78
N LEU A 52 -6.15 -16.29 -7.59
CA LEU A 52 -4.70 -16.47 -7.55
C LEU A 52 -3.95 -15.22 -8.04
N ALA A 53 -4.42 -14.53 -9.07
CA ALA A 53 -3.77 -13.32 -9.56
C ALA A 53 -3.76 -12.21 -8.49
N PHE A 54 -4.91 -11.93 -7.88
CA PHE A 54 -4.98 -10.96 -6.77
C PHE A 54 -4.13 -11.41 -5.57
N GLY A 55 -4.26 -12.67 -5.16
CA GLY A 55 -3.54 -13.19 -3.99
C GLY A 55 -2.02 -13.18 -4.15
N LEU A 56 -1.51 -13.63 -5.30
CA LEU A 56 -0.07 -13.68 -5.57
C LEU A 56 0.55 -12.29 -5.71
N VAL A 57 -0.17 -11.33 -6.30
CA VAL A 57 0.32 -9.95 -6.41
C VAL A 57 0.39 -9.28 -5.04
N VAL A 58 -0.62 -9.48 -4.17
CA VAL A 58 -0.54 -9.00 -2.78
C VAL A 58 0.62 -9.67 -2.04
N ALA A 59 0.74 -11.00 -2.10
CA ALA A 59 1.82 -11.72 -1.42
C ALA A 59 3.21 -11.28 -1.89
N GLY A 60 3.42 -11.16 -3.21
CA GLY A 60 4.66 -10.67 -3.79
C GLY A 60 4.93 -9.19 -3.46
N GLY A 61 3.88 -8.37 -3.47
CA GLY A 61 3.95 -6.96 -3.08
C GLY A 61 4.39 -6.80 -1.63
N VAL A 62 3.73 -7.47 -0.68
CA VAL A 62 4.10 -7.40 0.74
C VAL A 62 5.52 -7.92 0.96
N GLN A 63 5.91 -9.02 0.30
CA GLN A 63 7.28 -9.53 0.37
C GLN A 63 8.30 -8.52 -0.17
N GLY A 64 7.97 -7.81 -1.25
CA GLY A 64 8.86 -6.86 -1.92
C GLY A 64 8.97 -5.51 -1.22
N ILE A 65 7.86 -4.95 -0.71
CA ILE A 65 7.81 -3.57 -0.20
C ILE A 65 7.43 -3.45 1.27
N GLY A 66 7.12 -4.54 1.97
CA GLY A 66 6.70 -4.53 3.37
C GLY A 66 7.73 -3.85 4.28
N HIS A 67 9.03 -4.12 4.06
CA HIS A 67 10.12 -3.49 4.81
C HIS A 67 10.37 -2.01 4.44
N VAL A 68 9.78 -1.52 3.35
CA VAL A 68 9.94 -0.14 2.87
C VAL A 68 8.78 0.74 3.33
N SER A 69 7.55 0.20 3.31
CA SER A 69 6.31 0.99 3.43
C SER A 69 5.32 0.47 4.47
N GLY A 70 5.47 -0.76 4.96
CA GLY A 70 4.43 -1.48 5.68
C GLY A 70 3.59 -2.40 4.80
N GLY A 71 3.60 -2.21 3.47
CA GLY A 71 2.96 -3.13 2.52
C GLY A 71 1.44 -3.14 2.65
N HIS A 72 0.82 -1.97 2.75
CA HIS A 72 -0.63 -1.85 2.89
C HIS A 72 -1.35 -2.19 1.58
N ILE A 73 -0.84 -1.68 0.46
CA ILE A 73 -1.30 -1.91 -0.92
C ILE A 73 -2.80 -1.55 -1.08
N ASN A 74 -3.38 -0.84 -0.12
CA ASN A 74 -4.81 -0.61 -0.01
C ASN A 74 -5.10 0.61 0.90
N PRO A 75 -5.81 1.64 0.40
CA PRO A 75 -6.21 2.80 1.22
C PRO A 75 -7.03 2.45 2.46
N ALA A 76 -7.93 1.45 2.38
CA ALA A 76 -8.75 1.04 3.52
C ALA A 76 -7.90 0.42 4.63
N VAL A 77 -6.84 -0.32 4.27
CA VAL A 77 -5.88 -0.88 5.23
C VAL A 77 -5.09 0.25 5.89
N THR A 78 -4.59 1.21 5.10
CA THR A 78 -3.91 2.40 5.63
C THR A 78 -4.78 3.17 6.63
N CYS A 79 -6.05 3.41 6.30
CA CYS A 79 -6.97 4.07 7.22
C CYS A 79 -7.23 3.22 8.48
N GLY A 80 -7.39 1.90 8.33
CA GLY A 80 -7.59 1.00 9.47
C GLY A 80 -6.40 1.00 10.43
N LEU A 81 -5.17 0.96 9.89
CA LEU A 81 -3.94 1.03 10.68
C LEU A 81 -3.79 2.38 11.38
N LEU A 82 -4.09 3.49 10.68
CA LEU A 82 -4.12 4.83 11.26
C LEU A 82 -5.07 4.93 12.46
N VAL A 83 -6.26 4.34 12.39
CA VAL A 83 -7.23 4.34 13.50
C VAL A 83 -6.70 3.60 14.73
N ILE A 84 -5.95 2.51 14.54
CA ILE A 84 -5.36 1.75 15.65
C ILE A 84 -3.96 2.23 16.04
N GLY A 85 -3.48 3.33 15.45
CA GLY A 85 -2.17 3.93 15.74
C GLY A 85 -0.98 3.11 15.27
N LYS A 86 -1.10 2.45 14.12
CA LYS A 86 -0.02 1.71 13.44
C LYS A 86 0.21 2.27 12.04
#